data_AF-A0A0G3H970-F1
#
_entry.id   AF-A0A0G3H970-F1
#
_cell.length_a   1.000
_cell.length_b   1.000
_cell.length_c   1.000
_cell.angle_alpha   90.00
_cell.angle_beta   90.00
_cell.angle_gamma   90.00
#
_symmetry.space_group_name_H-M   'P 1'
#
loop_
_entity.id
_entity.type
_entity.pdbx_description
1 polymer ?
#
loop_
_entity_poly.entity_id
_entity_poly.type
_entity_poly.pdbx_seq_one_letter_code
_entity_poly.pdbx_strand_id
1 'polypeptide(L)'
;MTTHHNFDLNELKANHSAFAHHRRLTREISDLLIIAAHRGWTPHDLRSVAGSGIDPLLVDAQLHVHGSATYAVRTAWQRQCRSCHNLPPAGRDLEMIKLRLENLPRLRDADIVTDVDYLDVLCDVAREDAHGTTAPHARSEEKRIRQRINHLLRKAESTTFEAEAASLVAKAQQLRQRYRLDRVADEPRTWENSQLVSVRVHLTGTWVRYQFLLLSHVARPNSCESILVSSVNIASVIGHPEDVRHVIELFDGLNRQRDYFMRTSPGAQEAALARQTASYRRSFLVAFAHRIGALLTIANDDVPAQRAGDGTALEVLKHRGAAASEFMGSVFNSASNMSFSPTHRQGFVDGINAATNSHRSTTTPVIADRAG
;
A
#
# COMPACT_ATOMS: atom_id res chain seq x y z
N MET A 1 64.59 -23.79 -8.81
CA MET A 1 63.24 -24.26 -9.20
C MET A 1 62.32 -23.05 -9.22
N THR A 2 62.25 -22.37 -10.36
CA THR A 2 61.45 -21.15 -10.56
C THR A 2 60.18 -21.58 -11.27
N THR A 3 59.07 -21.63 -10.54
CA THR A 3 57.74 -21.90 -11.08
C THR A 3 57.28 -20.70 -11.91
N HIS A 4 57.44 -20.78 -13.23
CA HIS A 4 56.78 -19.85 -14.14
C HIS A 4 55.27 -20.04 -14.03
N HIS A 5 54.62 -19.08 -13.37
CA HIS A 5 53.18 -18.88 -13.41
C HIS A 5 52.80 -18.56 -14.86
N ASN A 6 52.31 -19.55 -15.60
CA ASN A 6 51.80 -19.36 -16.95
C ASN A 6 50.49 -18.58 -16.84
N PHE A 7 50.56 -17.26 -17.00
CA PHE A 7 49.41 -16.36 -17.01
C PHE A 7 48.54 -16.72 -18.22
N ASP A 8 47.39 -17.34 -17.99
CA ASP A 8 46.51 -17.82 -19.06
C ASP A 8 45.80 -16.63 -19.75
N LEU A 9 46.31 -16.24 -20.91
CA LEU A 9 45.78 -15.15 -21.74
C LEU A 9 44.32 -15.37 -22.15
N ASN A 10 43.82 -16.61 -22.15
CA ASN A 10 42.43 -16.91 -22.45
C ASN A 10 41.51 -16.56 -21.27
N GLU A 11 41.94 -16.82 -20.04
CA GLU A 11 41.22 -16.39 -18.84
C GLU A 11 41.13 -14.86 -18.77
N LEU A 12 42.22 -14.15 -19.10
CA LEU A 12 42.23 -12.68 -19.15
C LEU A 12 41.25 -12.12 -20.20
N LYS A 13 41.20 -12.69 -21.41
CA LYS A 13 40.27 -12.27 -22.46
C LYS A 13 38.81 -12.57 -22.09
N ALA A 14 38.54 -13.73 -21.49
CA ALA A 14 37.22 -14.10 -21.00
C ALA A 14 36.75 -13.14 -19.90
N ASN A 15 37.63 -12.82 -18.94
CA ASN A 15 37.34 -11.86 -17.87
C ASN A 15 37.09 -10.44 -18.40
N HIS A 16 37.88 -10.00 -19.39
CA HIS A 16 37.67 -8.69 -20.03
C HIS A 16 36.32 -8.60 -20.76
N SER A 17 35.97 -9.64 -21.52
CA SER A 17 34.67 -9.73 -22.20
C SER A 17 33.50 -9.73 -21.22
N ALA A 18 33.59 -10.51 -20.13
CA ALA A 18 32.58 -10.57 -19.09
C ALA A 18 32.40 -9.21 -18.37
N PHE A 19 33.51 -8.51 -18.07
CA PHE A 19 33.47 -7.18 -17.49
C PHE A 19 32.86 -6.14 -18.44
N ALA A 20 33.20 -6.20 -19.75
CA ALA A 20 32.61 -5.33 -20.76
C ALA A 20 31.09 -5.56 -20.92
N HIS A 21 30.65 -6.82 -20.92
CA HIS A 21 29.23 -7.19 -20.96
C HIS A 21 28.48 -6.69 -19.72
N HIS A 22 29.03 -6.92 -18.53
CA HIS A 22 28.46 -6.42 -17.28
C HIS A 22 28.29 -4.90 -17.32
N ARG A 23 29.36 -4.16 -17.68
CA ARG A 23 29.32 -2.69 -17.78
C ARG A 23 28.31 -2.19 -18.80
N ARG A 24 28.13 -2.92 -19.91
CA ARG A 24 27.12 -2.61 -20.92
C ARG A 24 25.71 -2.78 -20.33
N LEU A 25 25.42 -3.91 -19.70
CA LEU A 25 24.12 -4.18 -19.08
C LEU A 25 23.78 -3.16 -17.99
N THR A 26 24.76 -2.80 -17.14
CA THR A 26 24.59 -1.75 -16.13
C THR A 26 24.13 -0.44 -16.76
N ARG A 27 24.79 0.00 -17.84
CA ARG A 27 24.42 1.23 -18.54
C ARG A 27 23.01 1.16 -19.13
N GLU A 28 22.69 0.06 -19.83
CA GLU A 28 21.37 -0.14 -20.42
C GLU A 28 20.26 -0.14 -19.35
N ILE A 29 20.52 -0.72 -18.18
CA ILE A 29 19.58 -0.70 -17.05
C ILE A 29 19.44 0.71 -16.47
N SER A 30 20.53 1.47 -16.30
CA SER A 30 20.46 2.86 -15.86
C SER A 30 19.60 3.71 -16.80
N ASP A 31 19.72 3.52 -18.12
CA ASP A 31 18.87 4.21 -19.10
C ASP A 31 17.39 3.81 -18.95
N LEU A 32 17.11 2.52 -18.75
CA LEU A 32 15.75 2.02 -18.49
C LEU A 32 15.16 2.58 -17.19
N LEU A 33 15.97 2.73 -16.15
CA LEU A 33 15.57 3.31 -14.86
C LEU A 33 15.17 4.78 -15.00
N ILE A 34 15.93 5.56 -15.77
CA ILE A 34 15.59 6.96 -16.08
C ILE A 34 14.27 7.03 -16.86
N ILE A 35 14.09 6.16 -17.87
CA ILE A 35 12.83 6.07 -18.63
C ILE A 35 11.66 5.67 -17.70
N ALA A 36 11.88 4.73 -16.77
CA ALA A 36 10.87 4.33 -15.81
C ALA A 36 10.47 5.49 -14.89
N ALA A 37 11.43 6.28 -14.41
CA ALA A 37 11.15 7.49 -13.63
C ALA A 37 10.27 8.48 -14.41
N HIS A 38 10.54 8.71 -15.70
CA HIS A 38 9.69 9.55 -16.56
C HIS A 38 8.27 8.98 -16.73
N ARG A 39 8.13 7.66 -16.70
CA ARG A 39 6.85 6.96 -16.76
C ARG A 39 6.12 6.90 -15.42
N GLY A 40 6.66 7.53 -14.37
CA GLY A 40 6.03 7.65 -13.08
C GLY A 40 6.47 6.62 -12.04
N TRP A 41 7.48 5.80 -12.31
CA TRP A 41 7.93 4.74 -11.40
C TRP A 41 8.76 5.30 -10.25
N THR A 42 8.45 4.87 -9.02
CA THR A 42 9.27 5.17 -7.83
C THR A 42 10.28 4.06 -7.56
N PRO A 43 11.37 4.32 -6.81
CA PRO A 43 12.32 3.26 -6.42
C PRO A 43 11.66 2.10 -5.68
N HIS A 44 10.64 2.36 -4.86
CA HIS A 44 9.90 1.30 -4.18
C HIS A 44 9.16 0.38 -5.16
N ASP A 45 8.52 0.93 -6.19
CA ASP A 45 7.87 0.13 -7.24
C ASP A 45 8.88 -0.74 -8.01
N LEU A 46 10.02 -0.16 -8.34
CA LEU A 46 11.08 -0.83 -9.08
C LEU A 46 11.67 -2.00 -8.29
N ARG A 47 11.80 -1.88 -6.95
CA ARG A 47 12.19 -3.00 -6.09
C ARG A 47 11.16 -4.12 -6.07
N SER A 48 9.86 -3.78 -6.09
CA SER A 48 8.81 -4.79 -6.13
C SER A 48 8.83 -5.60 -7.43
N VAL A 49 9.22 -4.98 -8.55
CA VAL A 49 9.27 -5.65 -9.86
C VAL A 49 10.60 -6.37 -10.07
N ALA A 50 11.73 -5.68 -9.87
CA ALA A 50 13.05 -6.18 -10.19
C ALA A 50 13.74 -6.93 -9.03
N GLY A 51 13.29 -6.74 -7.79
CA GLY A 51 13.92 -7.25 -6.57
C GLY A 51 14.89 -6.26 -5.93
N SER A 52 15.39 -6.56 -4.73
CA SER A 52 16.28 -5.66 -3.97
C SER A 52 17.69 -5.53 -4.54
N GLY A 53 18.10 -6.43 -5.45
CA GLY A 53 19.42 -6.37 -6.10
C GLY A 53 19.63 -5.14 -6.99
N ILE A 54 18.57 -4.38 -7.27
CA ILE A 54 18.63 -3.16 -8.09
C ILE A 54 19.09 -1.91 -7.31
N ASP A 55 19.19 -1.97 -5.98
CA ASP A 55 19.50 -0.80 -5.14
C ASP A 55 20.78 -0.02 -5.56
N PRO A 56 21.92 -0.68 -5.88
CA PRO A 56 23.10 0.05 -6.34
C PRO A 56 22.84 0.86 -7.62
N LEU A 57 22.01 0.33 -8.51
CA LEU A 57 21.66 0.95 -9.80
C LEU A 57 20.66 2.10 -9.61
N LEU A 58 19.77 2.00 -8.62
CA LEU A 58 18.84 3.09 -8.27
C LEU A 58 19.57 4.32 -7.74
N VAL A 59 20.61 4.13 -6.92
CA VAL A 59 21.44 5.23 -6.40
C VAL A 59 22.22 5.92 -7.53
N ASP A 60 22.82 5.15 -8.44
CA ASP A 60 23.51 5.69 -9.62
C ASP A 60 22.55 6.46 -10.56
N ALA A 61 21.39 5.87 -10.84
CA ALA A 61 20.37 6.49 -11.68
C ALA A 61 19.76 7.75 -11.04
N GLN A 62 19.69 7.86 -9.71
CA GLN A 62 19.11 9.01 -9.00
C GLN A 62 19.72 10.34 -9.45
N LEU A 63 21.05 10.38 -9.68
CA LEU A 63 21.78 11.57 -10.15
C LEU A 63 21.34 12.04 -11.55
N HIS A 64 20.71 11.15 -12.31
CA HIS A 64 20.30 11.37 -13.69
C HIS A 64 18.77 11.55 -13.84
N VAL A 65 17.99 11.31 -12.77
CA VAL A 65 16.52 11.49 -12.75
C VAL A 65 16.11 12.98 -12.71
N HIS A 66 17.08 13.90 -12.73
CA HIS A 66 16.84 15.34 -12.67
C HIS A 66 16.37 15.94 -14.02
N GLY A 67 15.27 16.70 -13.96
CA GLY A 67 14.78 17.56 -15.06
C GLY A 67 13.49 17.09 -15.75
N SER A 68 13.20 15.79 -15.78
CA SER A 68 12.21 15.23 -16.72
C SER A 68 11.10 14.36 -16.09
N ALA A 69 11.26 13.89 -14.84
CA ALA A 69 10.17 13.24 -14.09
C ALA A 69 9.30 14.27 -13.35
N THR A 70 8.07 13.92 -12.96
CA THR A 70 7.17 14.79 -12.18
C THR A 70 7.78 15.15 -10.83
N TYR A 71 7.35 16.27 -10.22
CA TYR A 71 7.87 16.68 -8.90
C TYR A 71 7.74 15.55 -7.87
N ALA A 72 6.55 14.98 -7.76
CA ALA A 72 6.23 13.92 -6.80
C ALA A 72 7.12 12.68 -6.96
N VAL A 73 7.36 12.23 -8.20
CA VAL A 73 8.27 11.11 -8.48
C VAL A 73 9.71 11.47 -8.11
N ARG A 74 10.20 12.66 -8.48
CA ARG A 74 11.56 13.09 -8.12
C ARG A 74 11.77 13.10 -6.61
N THR A 75 10.80 13.61 -5.85
CA THR A 75 10.90 13.61 -4.38
C THR A 75 10.86 12.18 -3.82
N ALA A 76 10.06 11.28 -4.40
CA ALA A 76 10.09 9.86 -4.03
C ALA A 76 11.46 9.22 -4.31
N TRP A 77 12.08 9.53 -5.45
CA TRP A 77 13.45 9.08 -5.77
C TRP A 77 14.48 9.58 -4.74
N GLN A 78 14.38 10.84 -4.32
CA GLN A 78 15.25 11.40 -3.29
C GLN A 78 15.09 10.72 -1.93
N ARG A 79 13.86 10.38 -1.52
CA ARG A 79 13.59 9.76 -0.21
C ARG A 79 13.87 8.25 -0.19
N GLN A 80 13.58 7.56 -1.28
CA GLN A 80 13.54 6.09 -1.32
C GLN A 80 14.82 5.45 -1.84
N CYS A 81 15.70 6.20 -2.50
CA CYS A 81 17.04 5.71 -2.80
C CYS A 81 17.86 5.70 -1.51
N ARG A 82 18.17 4.49 -1.03
CA ARG A 82 18.99 4.29 0.17
C ARG A 82 20.38 3.87 -0.29
N SER A 83 21.42 4.46 0.26
CA SER A 83 22.79 3.96 0.08
C SER A 83 22.86 2.54 0.63
N CYS A 84 22.93 1.55 -0.25
CA CYS A 84 23.12 0.16 0.14
C CYS A 84 24.59 -0.21 0.02
N HIS A 85 25.13 -0.93 0.99
CA HIS A 85 26.45 -1.57 0.90
C HIS A 85 26.37 -2.93 0.17
N ASN A 86 25.30 -3.16 -0.61
CA ASN A 86 25.10 -4.42 -1.31
C ASN A 86 26.18 -4.57 -2.38
N LEU A 87 26.71 -5.78 -2.51
CA LEU A 87 27.56 -6.15 -3.63
C LEU A 87 26.81 -5.90 -4.95
N PRO A 88 27.50 -5.46 -6.01
CA PRO A 88 26.90 -5.35 -7.33
C PRO A 88 26.27 -6.68 -7.76
N PRO A 89 25.09 -6.67 -8.40
CA PRO A 89 24.42 -7.90 -8.83
C PRO A 89 25.28 -8.67 -9.84
N ALA A 90 25.17 -10.00 -9.86
CA ALA A 90 25.88 -10.81 -10.84
C ALA A 90 25.34 -10.57 -12.27
N GLY A 91 26.11 -10.93 -13.30
CA GLY A 91 25.72 -10.71 -14.70
C GLY A 91 24.35 -11.30 -15.07
N ARG A 92 24.04 -12.51 -14.58
CA ARG A 92 22.72 -13.16 -14.79
C ARG A 92 21.57 -12.39 -14.12
N ASP A 93 21.82 -11.80 -12.97
CA ASP A 93 20.82 -11.00 -12.26
C ASP A 93 20.54 -9.69 -13.01
N LEU A 94 21.56 -9.08 -13.61
CA LEU A 94 21.39 -7.91 -14.47
C LEU A 94 20.52 -8.21 -15.69
N GLU A 95 20.71 -9.36 -16.36
CA GLU A 95 19.86 -9.76 -17.49
C GLU A 95 18.40 -9.93 -17.10
N MET A 96 18.13 -10.55 -15.93
CA MET A 96 16.78 -10.70 -15.39
C MET A 96 16.16 -9.36 -14.98
N ILE A 97 16.96 -8.45 -14.40
CA ILE A 97 16.53 -7.10 -14.06
C ILE A 97 16.16 -6.35 -15.34
N LYS A 98 17.04 -6.34 -16.35
CA LYS A 98 16.79 -5.72 -17.65
C LYS A 98 15.46 -6.21 -18.25
N LEU A 99 15.27 -7.52 -18.33
CA LEU A 99 14.04 -8.11 -18.88
C LEU A 99 12.77 -7.65 -18.13
N ARG A 100 12.84 -7.48 -16.81
CA ARG A 100 11.71 -7.03 -15.99
C ARG A 100 11.42 -5.53 -16.13
N LEU A 101 12.42 -4.73 -16.48
CA LEU A 101 12.28 -3.29 -16.73
C LEU A 101 11.87 -2.99 -18.18
N GLU A 102 12.17 -3.90 -19.10
CA GLU A 102 11.71 -3.85 -20.47
C GLU A 102 10.19 -3.98 -20.49
N ASN A 103 9.50 -2.92 -20.94
CA ASN A 103 8.04 -2.82 -21.08
C ASN A 103 7.24 -2.41 -19.83
N LEU A 104 7.85 -1.70 -18.88
CA LEU A 104 7.08 -1.09 -17.79
C LEU A 104 6.03 -0.10 -18.32
N PRO A 105 4.74 -0.23 -17.93
CA PRO A 105 3.68 0.67 -18.33
C PRO A 105 3.89 2.08 -17.73
N ARG A 106 3.20 3.08 -18.30
CA ARG A 106 3.11 4.40 -17.67
C ARG A 106 2.13 4.36 -16.51
N LEU A 107 2.57 4.84 -15.34
CA LEU A 107 1.74 4.98 -14.15
C LEU A 107 1.18 6.41 -14.14
N ARG A 108 -0.15 6.54 -14.17
CA ARG A 108 -0.82 7.83 -14.42
C ARG A 108 -1.01 8.69 -13.17
N ASP A 109 -0.83 8.12 -11.99
CA ASP A 109 -0.82 8.78 -10.68
C ASP A 109 0.52 9.50 -10.36
N ALA A 110 1.42 9.61 -11.35
CA ALA A 110 2.76 10.15 -11.17
C ALA A 110 2.82 11.59 -10.61
N ASP A 111 1.78 12.42 -10.85
CA ASP A 111 1.78 13.81 -10.40
C ASP A 111 1.49 13.96 -8.90
N ILE A 112 0.81 12.97 -8.30
CA ILE A 112 0.37 12.99 -6.91
C ILE A 112 0.93 11.83 -6.08
N VAL A 113 1.85 11.04 -6.64
CA VAL A 113 2.40 9.86 -5.98
C VAL A 113 3.22 10.24 -4.74
N THR A 114 2.99 9.54 -3.65
CA THR A 114 3.76 9.66 -2.42
C THR A 114 3.90 8.27 -1.77
N ASP A 115 4.54 8.24 -0.61
CA ASP A 115 4.72 7.04 0.20
C ASP A 115 4.11 7.21 1.59
N VAL A 116 3.84 6.08 2.25
CA VAL A 116 3.23 6.05 3.58
C VAL A 116 4.06 6.83 4.59
N ASP A 117 5.38 6.79 4.49
CA ASP A 117 6.27 7.47 5.46
C ASP A 117 6.16 9.00 5.34
N TYR A 118 5.88 9.52 4.14
CA TYR A 118 5.78 10.96 3.88
C TYR A 118 4.38 11.56 4.09
N LEU A 119 3.34 10.74 4.30
CA LEU A 119 1.97 11.24 4.53
C LEU A 119 1.89 12.17 5.76
N ASP A 120 2.61 11.87 6.84
CA ASP A 120 2.56 12.69 8.07
C ASP A 120 3.14 14.09 7.81
N VAL A 121 4.16 14.19 6.96
CA VAL A 121 4.77 15.46 6.57
C VAL A 121 3.81 16.29 5.69
N LEU A 122 3.10 15.64 4.76
CA LEU A 122 2.12 16.33 3.91
C LEU A 122 0.93 16.87 4.71
N CYS A 123 0.43 16.08 5.67
CA CYS A 123 -0.60 16.54 6.59
C CYS A 123 -0.14 17.77 7.39
N ASP A 124 1.13 17.81 7.79
CA ASP A 124 1.69 18.92 8.56
C ASP A 124 1.82 20.20 7.71
N VAL A 125 2.35 20.10 6.49
CA VAL A 125 2.51 21.27 5.59
C VAL A 125 1.14 21.89 5.26
N ALA A 126 0.15 21.06 4.91
CA ALA A 126 -1.20 21.53 4.60
C ALA A 126 -1.83 22.29 5.79
N ARG A 127 -1.43 21.97 7.03
CA ARG A 127 -1.91 22.65 8.25
C ARG A 127 -1.22 23.97 8.53
N GLU A 128 0.08 24.06 8.27
CA GLU A 128 0.84 25.31 8.44
C GLU A 128 0.30 26.39 7.51
N ASP A 129 0.01 26.04 6.26
CA ASP A 129 -0.59 26.94 5.26
C ASP A 129 -2.01 27.38 5.64
N ALA A 130 -2.77 26.50 6.31
CA ALA A 130 -4.15 26.74 6.72
C ALA A 130 -4.29 27.64 7.97
N HIS A 131 -3.36 27.55 8.92
CA HIS A 131 -3.61 28.03 10.29
C HIS A 131 -2.54 28.92 10.91
N GLY A 132 -1.48 29.31 10.20
CA GLY A 132 -0.50 30.30 10.67
C GLY A 132 -0.11 30.15 12.17
N THR A 133 0.81 29.23 12.47
CA THR A 133 1.47 29.07 13.81
C THR A 133 0.75 28.22 14.87
N THR A 134 0.19 27.04 14.53
CA THR A 134 -0.28 26.06 15.54
C THR A 134 0.41 24.69 15.43
N ALA A 135 1.75 24.62 15.51
CA ALA A 135 2.53 23.48 14.96
C ALA A 135 3.19 22.43 15.91
N PRO A 136 3.03 22.40 17.26
CA PRO A 136 3.49 21.22 18.04
C PRO A 136 2.38 20.40 18.72
N HIS A 137 1.26 21.01 19.09
CA HIS A 137 0.27 20.38 19.99
C HIS A 137 -0.62 19.36 19.28
N ALA A 138 -1.09 19.68 18.06
CA ALA A 138 -1.89 18.78 17.23
C ALA A 138 -1.17 17.47 16.87
N ARG A 139 0.15 17.54 16.57
CA ARG A 139 1.01 16.37 16.31
C ARG A 139 1.13 15.45 17.52
N SER A 140 1.20 16.02 18.72
CA SER A 140 1.23 15.26 19.97
C SER A 140 -0.10 14.54 20.21
N GLU A 141 -1.21 15.24 19.94
CA GLU A 141 -2.56 14.70 20.12
C GLU A 141 -2.87 13.56 19.15
N GLU A 142 -2.60 13.72 17.85
CA GLU A 142 -2.79 12.68 16.86
C GLU A 142 -2.02 11.41 17.22
N LYS A 143 -0.73 11.56 17.51
CA LYS A 143 0.13 10.43 17.86
C LYS A 143 -0.37 9.74 19.12
N ARG A 144 -0.84 10.49 20.12
CA ARG A 144 -1.45 9.95 21.35
C ARG A 144 -2.74 9.21 21.06
N ILE A 145 -3.63 9.74 20.22
CA ILE A 145 -4.89 9.09 19.85
C ILE A 145 -4.61 7.81 19.06
N ARG A 146 -3.69 7.83 18.09
CA ARG A 146 -3.21 6.63 17.38
C ARG A 146 -2.66 5.58 18.35
N GLN A 147 -1.79 5.99 19.27
CA GLN A 147 -1.25 5.10 20.31
C GLN A 147 -2.35 4.52 21.20
N ARG A 148 -3.37 5.31 21.55
CA ARG A 148 -4.51 4.88 22.36
C ARG A 148 -5.39 3.88 21.60
N ILE A 149 -5.68 4.14 20.33
CA ILE A 149 -6.39 3.20 19.45
C ILE A 149 -5.61 1.88 19.37
N ASN A 150 -4.32 1.95 19.06
CA ASN A 150 -3.46 0.77 19.00
C ASN A 150 -3.39 0.02 20.35
N HIS A 151 -3.39 0.73 21.47
CA HIS A 151 -3.44 0.11 22.79
C HIS A 151 -4.76 -0.62 23.06
N LEU A 152 -5.91 0.00 22.72
CA LEU A 152 -7.22 -0.65 22.84
C LEU A 152 -7.30 -1.92 21.99
N LEU A 153 -6.77 -1.86 20.77
CA LEU A 153 -6.74 -3.00 19.86
C LEU A 153 -5.82 -4.13 20.37
N ARG A 154 -4.62 -3.80 20.85
CA ARG A 154 -3.73 -4.78 21.50
C ARG A 154 -4.38 -5.42 22.73
N LYS A 155 -5.11 -4.62 23.52
CA LYS A 155 -5.83 -5.14 24.69
C LYS A 155 -6.94 -6.10 24.27
N ALA A 156 -7.68 -5.77 23.21
CA ALA A 156 -8.71 -6.65 22.66
C ALA A 156 -8.15 -7.98 22.13
N GLU A 157 -6.93 -7.99 21.60
CA GLU A 157 -6.24 -9.21 21.17
C GLU A 157 -5.76 -10.06 22.36
N SER A 158 -5.35 -9.42 23.46
CA SER A 158 -4.80 -10.12 24.62
C SER A 158 -5.84 -10.74 25.55
N THR A 159 -7.12 -10.35 25.43
CA THR A 159 -8.18 -10.90 26.29
C THR A 159 -8.76 -12.18 25.71
N THR A 160 -9.01 -13.16 26.58
CA THR A 160 -9.70 -14.41 26.24
C THR A 160 -11.22 -14.26 26.26
N PHE A 161 -11.75 -13.14 26.77
CA PHE A 161 -13.18 -12.87 26.85
C PHE A 161 -13.70 -12.19 25.59
N GLU A 162 -14.57 -12.88 24.87
CA GLU A 162 -15.12 -12.42 23.59
C GLU A 162 -15.91 -11.11 23.69
N ALA A 163 -16.76 -10.97 24.71
CA ALA A 163 -17.55 -9.75 24.91
C ALA A 163 -16.67 -8.53 25.25
N GLU A 164 -15.58 -8.74 26.00
CA GLU A 164 -14.61 -7.68 26.32
C GLU A 164 -13.84 -7.27 25.06
N ALA A 165 -13.34 -8.23 24.28
CA ALA A 165 -12.66 -7.96 23.01
C ALA A 165 -13.55 -7.14 22.06
N ALA A 166 -14.82 -7.53 21.90
CA ALA A 166 -15.77 -6.80 21.07
C ALA A 166 -15.99 -5.36 21.56
N SER A 167 -16.11 -5.17 22.88
CA SER A 167 -16.31 -3.84 23.49
C SER A 167 -15.09 -2.93 23.31
N LEU A 168 -13.87 -3.46 23.47
CA LEU A 168 -12.62 -2.71 23.29
C LEU A 168 -12.42 -2.28 21.84
N VAL A 169 -12.74 -3.16 20.89
CA VAL A 169 -12.68 -2.87 19.47
C VAL A 169 -13.72 -1.83 19.07
N ALA A 170 -14.97 -1.99 19.52
CA ALA A 170 -16.02 -1.01 19.28
C ALA A 170 -15.59 0.37 19.81
N LYS A 171 -14.93 0.41 20.98
CA LYS A 171 -14.39 1.66 21.53
C LYS A 171 -13.25 2.25 20.70
N ALA A 172 -12.35 1.41 20.19
CA ALA A 172 -11.27 1.83 19.30
C ALA A 172 -11.82 2.43 18.00
N GLN A 173 -12.83 1.79 17.39
CA GLN A 173 -13.50 2.28 16.18
C GLN A 173 -14.25 3.59 16.44
N GLN A 174 -15.01 3.68 17.54
CA GLN A 174 -15.70 4.91 17.94
C GLN A 174 -14.70 6.07 18.15
N LEU A 175 -13.57 5.81 18.84
CA LEU A 175 -12.53 6.81 19.07
C LEU A 175 -11.90 7.27 17.74
N ARG A 176 -11.66 6.35 16.81
CA ARG A 176 -11.09 6.64 15.48
C ARG A 176 -12.04 7.48 14.64
N GLN A 177 -13.31 7.11 14.58
CA GLN A 177 -14.33 7.86 13.83
C GLN A 177 -14.56 9.25 14.42
N ARG A 178 -14.63 9.35 15.75
CA ARG A 178 -14.76 10.63 16.42
C ARG A 178 -13.58 11.54 16.12
N TYR A 179 -12.36 11.01 16.24
CA TYR A 179 -11.16 11.76 15.90
C TYR A 179 -11.16 12.24 14.44
N ARG A 180 -11.57 11.38 13.51
CA ARG A 180 -11.69 11.75 12.09
C ARG A 180 -12.67 12.91 11.88
N LEU A 181 -13.84 12.88 12.51
CA LEU A 181 -14.82 13.97 12.42
C LEU A 181 -14.31 15.26 13.07
N ASP A 182 -13.73 15.17 14.27
CA ASP A 182 -13.18 16.32 14.98
C ASP A 182 -12.08 16.99 14.16
N ARG A 183 -11.23 16.21 13.48
CA ARG A 183 -10.17 16.72 12.60
C ARG A 183 -10.69 17.46 11.39
N VAL A 184 -11.70 16.93 10.75
CA VAL A 184 -12.29 17.55 9.57
C VAL A 184 -13.10 18.79 9.94
N ALA A 185 -13.72 18.83 11.12
CA ALA A 185 -14.44 20.00 11.62
C ALA A 185 -13.52 21.22 11.86
N ASP A 186 -12.25 20.98 12.19
CA ASP A 186 -11.24 22.01 12.43
C ASP A 186 -10.60 22.57 11.15
N GLU A 187 -10.94 22.05 9.96
CA GLU A 187 -10.32 22.48 8.70
C GLU A 187 -10.92 23.76 8.12
N PRO A 188 -10.10 24.67 7.55
CA PRO A 188 -10.63 25.86 6.90
C PRO A 188 -11.48 25.45 5.70
N ARG A 189 -12.63 26.12 5.56
CA ARG A 189 -13.67 25.79 4.57
C ARG A 189 -13.29 26.11 3.12
N THR A 190 -12.05 26.49 2.85
CA THR A 190 -11.53 26.66 1.48
C THR A 190 -11.31 25.28 0.87
N TRP A 191 -12.38 24.75 0.27
CA TRP A 191 -12.43 23.45 -0.40
C TRP A 191 -11.46 23.31 -1.59
N GLU A 192 -10.86 24.42 -2.05
CA GLU A 192 -9.86 24.46 -3.12
C GLU A 192 -8.52 23.77 -2.75
N ASN A 193 -8.23 23.56 -1.46
CA ASN A 193 -6.94 23.04 -0.99
C ASN A 193 -6.93 21.55 -0.62
N SER A 194 -7.90 20.74 -1.07
CA SER A 194 -7.83 19.28 -0.85
C SER A 194 -6.73 18.66 -1.72
N GLN A 195 -5.49 18.68 -1.22
CA GLN A 195 -4.36 18.06 -1.89
C GLN A 195 -4.57 16.55 -1.95
N LEU A 196 -4.99 16.04 -3.10
CA LEU A 196 -5.05 14.61 -3.36
C LEU A 196 -3.64 14.04 -3.41
N VAL A 197 -3.47 12.88 -2.80
CA VAL A 197 -2.25 12.08 -2.89
C VAL A 197 -2.59 10.68 -3.37
N SER A 198 -1.61 10.03 -3.99
CA SER A 198 -1.70 8.62 -4.33
C SER A 198 -0.59 7.83 -3.65
N VAL A 199 -0.96 6.76 -2.95
CA VAL A 199 0.01 5.81 -2.40
C VAL A 199 -0.19 4.45 -3.05
N ARG A 200 0.92 3.87 -3.47
CA ARG A 200 0.96 2.59 -4.18
C ARG A 200 1.17 1.44 -3.21
N VAL A 201 0.29 0.44 -3.31
CA VAL A 201 0.29 -0.80 -2.55
C VAL A 201 0.67 -1.94 -3.49
N HIS A 202 1.77 -2.63 -3.20
CA HIS A 202 2.27 -3.75 -3.99
C HIS A 202 1.56 -5.03 -3.57
N LEU A 203 0.70 -5.54 -4.44
CA LEU A 203 -0.06 -6.77 -4.21
C LEU A 203 0.76 -7.97 -4.70
N THR A 204 0.79 -9.04 -3.91
CA THR A 204 1.66 -10.19 -4.17
C THR A 204 0.92 -11.52 -4.08
N GLY A 205 1.48 -12.55 -4.75
CA GLY A 205 0.94 -13.90 -4.74
C GLY A 205 -0.17 -14.16 -5.75
N THR A 206 -0.91 -15.26 -5.57
CA THR A 206 -1.87 -15.79 -6.57
C THR A 206 -3.21 -15.05 -6.60
N TRP A 207 -3.53 -14.27 -5.56
CA TRP A 207 -4.87 -13.70 -5.36
C TRP A 207 -4.91 -12.17 -5.46
N VAL A 208 -4.05 -11.57 -6.29
CA VAL A 208 -3.91 -10.12 -6.45
C VAL A 208 -5.25 -9.42 -6.65
N ARG A 209 -6.09 -9.89 -7.58
CA ARG A 209 -7.40 -9.26 -7.85
C ARG A 209 -8.35 -9.29 -6.64
N TYR A 210 -8.22 -10.29 -5.77
CA TYR A 210 -9.03 -10.42 -4.56
C TYR A 210 -8.45 -9.60 -3.39
N GLN A 211 -7.12 -9.44 -3.33
CA GLN A 211 -6.49 -8.45 -2.46
C GLN A 211 -6.96 -7.05 -2.82
N PHE A 212 -6.97 -6.73 -4.12
CA PHE A 212 -7.48 -5.45 -4.60
C PHE A 212 -8.98 -5.27 -4.31
N LEU A 213 -9.79 -6.32 -4.44
CA LEU A 213 -11.22 -6.26 -4.06
C LEU A 213 -11.40 -5.86 -2.58
N LEU A 214 -10.59 -6.42 -1.68
CA LEU A 214 -10.60 -5.98 -0.28
C LEU A 214 -10.18 -4.52 -0.15
N LEU A 215 -9.10 -4.11 -0.82
CA LEU A 215 -8.62 -2.72 -0.78
C LEU A 215 -9.68 -1.73 -1.28
N SER A 216 -10.41 -2.03 -2.34
CA SER A 216 -11.47 -1.17 -2.87
C SER A 216 -12.68 -1.06 -1.94
N HIS A 217 -13.06 -2.17 -1.28
CA HIS A 217 -14.10 -2.18 -0.25
C HIS A 217 -13.70 -1.44 1.04
N VAL A 218 -12.40 -1.30 1.31
CA VAL A 218 -11.89 -0.48 2.42
C VAL A 218 -11.76 1.00 2.03
N ALA A 219 -11.33 1.29 0.80
CA ALA A 219 -11.08 2.65 0.33
C ALA A 219 -12.36 3.50 0.27
N ARG A 220 -13.41 3.00 -0.39
CA ARG A 220 -14.62 3.79 -0.68
C ARG A 220 -15.35 4.32 0.58
N PRO A 221 -15.61 3.51 1.62
CA PRO A 221 -16.21 4.02 2.86
C PRO A 221 -15.34 5.08 3.57
N ASN A 222 -14.04 5.13 3.28
CA ASN A 222 -13.09 6.05 3.90
C ASN A 222 -12.74 7.23 2.98
N SER A 223 -13.67 7.67 2.13
CA SER A 223 -13.50 8.83 1.23
C SER A 223 -12.29 8.73 0.30
N CYS A 224 -11.85 7.50 0.01
CA CYS A 224 -10.73 7.22 -0.89
C CYS A 224 -11.21 6.36 -2.05
N GLU A 225 -10.41 6.38 -3.09
CA GLU A 225 -10.62 5.60 -4.29
C GLU A 225 -9.41 4.70 -4.55
N SER A 226 -9.60 3.59 -5.27
CA SER A 226 -8.48 2.72 -5.59
C SER A 226 -8.57 2.12 -6.99
N ILE A 227 -7.40 1.89 -7.59
CA ILE A 227 -7.26 1.33 -8.93
C ILE A 227 -6.10 0.35 -9.01
N LEU A 228 -6.25 -0.72 -9.79
CA LEU A 228 -5.24 -1.76 -9.95
C LEU A 228 -4.61 -1.72 -11.36
N VAL A 229 -3.29 -1.56 -11.42
CA VAL A 229 -2.50 -1.81 -12.62
C VAL A 229 -2.09 -3.28 -12.64
N SER A 230 -2.96 -4.11 -13.21
CA SER A 230 -2.86 -5.59 -13.11
C SER A 230 -1.61 -6.17 -13.77
N SER A 231 -1.01 -5.51 -14.76
CA SER A 231 0.21 -5.98 -15.42
C SER A 231 1.44 -6.01 -14.50
N VAL A 232 1.42 -5.21 -13.43
CA VAL A 232 2.52 -5.06 -12.48
C VAL A 232 2.11 -5.31 -11.03
N ASN A 233 0.84 -5.68 -10.81
CA ASN A 233 0.24 -5.95 -9.49
C ASN A 233 0.39 -4.79 -8.49
N ILE A 234 0.34 -3.55 -8.98
CA ILE A 234 0.38 -2.35 -8.15
C ILE A 234 -1.02 -1.75 -8.08
N ALA A 235 -1.54 -1.56 -6.88
CA ALA A 235 -2.77 -0.84 -6.64
C ALA A 235 -2.46 0.58 -6.13
N SER A 236 -3.10 1.60 -6.67
CA SER A 236 -2.97 2.98 -6.20
C SER A 236 -4.20 3.34 -5.36
N VAL A 237 -3.99 3.85 -4.15
CA VAL A 237 -5.03 4.44 -3.29
C VAL A 237 -4.95 5.95 -3.42
N ILE A 238 -6.06 6.60 -3.75
CA ILE A 238 -6.14 8.03 -4.06
C ILE A 238 -7.11 8.69 -3.09
N GLY A 239 -6.72 9.81 -2.50
CA GLY A 239 -7.56 10.54 -1.56
C GLY A 239 -6.79 11.60 -0.79
N HIS A 240 -7.41 12.13 0.27
CA HIS A 240 -6.74 13.02 1.20
C HIS A 240 -5.67 12.25 2.02
N PRO A 241 -4.50 12.85 2.34
CA PRO A 241 -3.39 12.16 3.00
C PRO A 241 -3.77 11.36 4.26
N GLU A 242 -4.57 11.93 5.15
CA GLU A 242 -5.04 11.27 6.37
C GLU A 242 -5.94 10.04 6.08
N ASP A 243 -6.85 10.19 5.12
CA ASP A 243 -7.78 9.14 4.73
C ASP A 243 -7.03 7.99 4.02
N VAL A 244 -6.08 8.33 3.16
CA VAL A 244 -5.20 7.35 2.48
C VAL A 244 -4.36 6.56 3.49
N ARG A 245 -3.75 7.23 4.48
CA ARG A 245 -3.04 6.54 5.57
C ARG A 245 -3.96 5.55 6.28
N HIS A 246 -5.15 6.02 6.66
CA HIS A 246 -6.14 5.20 7.37
C HIS A 246 -6.45 3.92 6.59
N VAL A 247 -6.72 4.06 5.28
CA VAL A 247 -7.07 2.95 4.38
C VAL A 247 -5.94 1.94 4.29
N ILE A 248 -4.69 2.39 4.17
CA ILE A 248 -3.52 1.50 4.04
C ILE A 248 -3.31 0.71 5.34
N GLU A 249 -3.31 1.38 6.49
CA GLU A 249 -3.15 0.72 7.78
C GLU A 249 -4.26 -0.31 8.05
N LEU A 250 -5.50 0.04 7.71
CA LEU A 250 -6.66 -0.84 7.85
C LEU A 250 -6.57 -2.03 6.89
N PHE A 251 -6.23 -1.78 5.62
CA PHE A 251 -6.05 -2.82 4.61
C PHE A 251 -4.97 -3.82 5.03
N ASP A 252 -3.80 -3.35 5.48
CA ASP A 252 -2.70 -4.23 5.90
C ASP A 252 -3.12 -5.16 7.06
N GLY A 253 -3.85 -4.62 8.05
CA GLY A 253 -4.42 -5.41 9.14
C GLY A 253 -5.39 -6.48 8.64
N LEU A 254 -6.39 -6.07 7.85
CA LEU A 254 -7.41 -6.96 7.31
C LEU A 254 -6.82 -8.01 6.35
N ASN A 255 -5.80 -7.65 5.57
CA ASN A 255 -5.15 -8.54 4.62
C ASN A 255 -4.43 -9.70 5.35
N ARG A 256 -3.77 -9.41 6.49
CA ARG A 256 -3.18 -10.45 7.36
C ARG A 256 -4.25 -11.35 7.99
N GLN A 257 -5.32 -10.78 8.51
CA GLN A 257 -6.42 -11.54 9.13
C GLN A 257 -7.12 -12.45 8.12
N ARG A 258 -7.43 -11.92 6.94
CA ARG A 258 -8.01 -12.67 5.84
C ARG A 258 -7.14 -13.88 5.51
N ASP A 259 -5.83 -13.69 5.40
CA ASP A 259 -4.90 -14.79 5.12
C ASP A 259 -4.84 -15.82 6.24
N TYR A 260 -4.96 -15.40 7.50
CA TYR A 260 -5.08 -16.29 8.65
C TYR A 260 -6.38 -17.12 8.57
N PHE A 261 -7.54 -16.47 8.58
CA PHE A 261 -8.84 -17.16 8.62
C PHE A 261 -9.06 -18.08 7.41
N MET A 262 -8.65 -17.65 6.21
CA MET A 262 -8.75 -18.45 4.99
C MET A 262 -7.94 -19.76 5.06
N ARG A 263 -6.93 -19.84 5.94
CA ARG A 263 -6.08 -21.03 6.10
C ARG A 263 -6.47 -21.87 7.31
N THR A 264 -6.98 -21.26 8.37
CA THR A 264 -7.20 -21.93 9.67
C THR A 264 -8.65 -22.34 9.92
N SER A 265 -9.61 -21.82 9.16
CA SER A 265 -11.03 -22.19 9.30
C SER A 265 -11.26 -23.68 9.04
N PRO A 266 -12.21 -24.34 9.74
CA PRO A 266 -12.58 -25.73 9.48
C PRO A 266 -12.95 -26.00 8.02
N GLY A 267 -13.70 -25.10 7.38
CA GLY A 267 -14.07 -25.22 5.97
C GLY A 267 -12.88 -25.20 5.00
N ALA A 268 -11.74 -24.60 5.39
CA ALA A 268 -10.51 -24.66 4.59
C ALA A 268 -9.88 -26.06 4.62
N GLN A 269 -9.97 -26.77 5.75
CA GLN A 269 -9.49 -28.15 5.88
C GLN A 269 -10.39 -29.10 5.07
N GLU A 270 -11.71 -28.95 5.20
CA GLU A 270 -12.68 -29.71 4.41
C GLU A 270 -12.51 -29.50 2.91
N ALA A 271 -12.35 -28.25 2.47
CA ALA A 271 -12.09 -27.94 1.07
C ALA A 271 -10.76 -28.52 0.57
N ALA A 272 -9.74 -28.64 1.43
CA ALA A 272 -8.50 -29.32 1.06
C ALA A 272 -8.72 -30.83 0.87
N LEU A 273 -9.44 -31.48 1.77
CA LEU A 273 -9.80 -32.90 1.65
C LEU A 273 -10.65 -33.17 0.40
N ALA A 274 -11.59 -32.28 0.10
CA ALA A 274 -12.45 -32.36 -1.08
C ALA A 274 -11.78 -31.88 -2.39
N ARG A 275 -10.51 -31.46 -2.36
CA ARG A 275 -9.77 -30.86 -3.51
C ARG A 275 -10.46 -29.63 -4.12
N GLN A 276 -11.15 -28.85 -3.30
CA GLN A 276 -11.89 -27.63 -3.68
C GLN A 276 -11.25 -26.34 -3.13
N THR A 277 -9.98 -26.38 -2.71
CA THR A 277 -9.28 -25.24 -2.09
C THR A 277 -9.36 -23.94 -2.90
N ALA A 278 -9.25 -24.00 -4.23
CA ALA A 278 -9.28 -22.81 -5.07
C ALA A 278 -10.67 -22.14 -5.11
N SER A 279 -11.75 -22.92 -5.30
CA SER A 279 -13.12 -22.37 -5.31
C SER A 279 -13.55 -21.91 -3.92
N TYR A 280 -13.14 -22.63 -2.88
CA TYR A 280 -13.28 -22.22 -1.48
C TYR A 280 -12.65 -20.85 -1.23
N ARG A 281 -11.35 -20.70 -1.53
CA ARG A 281 -10.60 -19.45 -1.28
C ARG A 281 -11.18 -18.27 -2.05
N ARG A 282 -11.52 -18.44 -3.33
CA ARG A 282 -12.15 -17.35 -4.11
C ARG A 282 -13.44 -16.87 -3.47
N SER A 283 -14.31 -17.82 -3.06
CA SER A 283 -15.60 -17.49 -2.45
C SER A 283 -15.43 -16.85 -1.07
N PHE A 284 -14.47 -17.34 -0.28
CA PHE A 284 -14.06 -16.73 0.99
C PHE A 284 -13.62 -15.29 0.82
N LEU A 285 -12.68 -15.03 -0.09
CA LEU A 285 -12.09 -13.70 -0.29
C LEU A 285 -13.14 -12.68 -0.75
N VAL A 286 -14.04 -13.08 -1.65
CA VAL A 286 -15.16 -12.24 -2.12
C VAL A 286 -16.09 -11.90 -0.96
N ALA A 287 -16.57 -12.92 -0.24
CA ALA A 287 -17.50 -12.73 0.87
C ALA A 287 -16.91 -11.88 1.99
N PHE A 288 -15.64 -12.11 2.32
CA PHE A 288 -14.88 -11.34 3.29
C PHE A 288 -14.82 -9.86 2.92
N ALA A 289 -14.40 -9.54 1.69
CA ALA A 289 -14.28 -8.16 1.21
C ALA A 289 -15.63 -7.43 1.20
N HIS A 290 -16.68 -8.05 0.67
CA HIS A 290 -18.03 -7.46 0.66
C HIS A 290 -18.55 -7.21 2.08
N ARG A 291 -18.35 -8.16 3.00
CA ARG A 291 -18.81 -8.03 4.38
C ARG A 291 -18.07 -6.91 5.12
N ILE A 292 -16.74 -6.80 4.95
CA ILE A 292 -15.98 -5.69 5.51
C ILE A 292 -16.47 -4.35 4.99
N GLY A 293 -16.66 -4.21 3.67
CA GLY A 293 -17.18 -2.96 3.10
C GLY A 293 -18.55 -2.58 3.65
N ALA A 294 -19.46 -3.55 3.81
CA ALA A 294 -20.76 -3.33 4.44
C ALA A 294 -20.63 -2.89 5.90
N LEU A 295 -19.76 -3.54 6.69
CA LEU A 295 -19.52 -3.17 8.09
C LEU A 295 -18.94 -1.75 8.23
N LEU A 296 -18.02 -1.36 7.35
CA LEU A 296 -17.46 -0.01 7.35
C LEU A 296 -18.50 1.04 6.97
N THR A 297 -19.38 0.73 6.02
CA THR A 297 -20.48 1.63 5.61
C THR A 297 -21.45 1.83 6.77
N ILE A 298 -21.91 0.75 7.40
CA ILE A 298 -22.78 0.79 8.59
C ILE A 298 -22.12 1.60 9.71
N ALA A 299 -20.84 1.36 9.99
CA ALA A 299 -20.11 2.06 11.04
C ALA A 299 -19.95 3.56 10.78
N ASN A 300 -19.97 3.99 9.52
CA ASN A 300 -19.95 5.41 9.16
C ASN A 300 -21.35 6.05 9.26
N ASP A 301 -22.40 5.32 8.91
CA ASP A 301 -23.80 5.79 8.97
C ASP A 301 -24.32 5.88 10.41
N ASP A 302 -23.86 4.99 11.29
CA ASP A 302 -24.27 4.91 12.70
C ASP A 302 -23.67 6.02 13.58
N VAL A 303 -22.74 6.85 13.06
CA VAL A 303 -22.20 7.98 13.82
C VAL A 303 -23.23 9.11 13.82
N PRO A 304 -23.94 9.34 14.93
CA PRO A 304 -24.97 10.37 14.95
C PRO A 304 -24.29 11.73 14.85
N ALA A 305 -24.76 12.60 13.94
CA ALA A 305 -24.35 14.00 13.89
C ALA A 305 -24.96 14.77 15.08
N GLN A 306 -24.55 14.40 16.30
CA GLN A 306 -25.11 14.89 17.55
C GLN A 306 -24.35 16.11 18.08
N ARG A 307 -23.10 16.37 17.65
CA ARG A 307 -22.36 17.58 18.03
C ARG A 307 -22.44 18.65 16.96
N ALA A 308 -22.42 19.91 17.40
CA ALA A 308 -22.23 21.05 16.50
C ALA A 308 -20.93 20.87 15.70
N GLY A 309 -21.01 20.97 14.37
CA GLY A 309 -19.88 20.76 13.46
C GLY A 309 -19.82 19.37 12.80
N ASP A 310 -20.49 18.35 13.36
CA ASP A 310 -20.46 16.99 12.78
C ASP A 310 -21.09 16.96 11.37
N GLY A 311 -22.15 17.74 11.13
CA GLY A 311 -22.78 17.87 9.80
C GLY A 311 -21.82 18.45 8.75
N THR A 312 -21.08 19.50 9.10
CA THR A 312 -20.06 20.09 8.23
C THR A 312 -18.90 19.13 7.98
N ALA A 313 -18.48 18.37 9.00
CA ALA A 313 -17.42 17.37 8.83
C ALA A 313 -17.83 16.26 7.84
N LEU A 314 -19.08 15.80 7.90
CA LEU A 314 -19.61 14.82 6.94
C LEU A 314 -19.66 15.37 5.51
N GLU A 315 -19.99 16.65 5.32
CA GLU A 315 -19.95 17.30 4.00
C GLU A 315 -18.53 17.37 3.44
N VAL A 316 -17.54 17.71 4.25
CA VAL A 316 -16.13 17.72 3.82
C VAL A 316 -15.66 16.32 3.46
N LEU A 317 -16.00 15.29 4.25
CA LEU A 317 -15.68 13.90 3.91
C LEU A 317 -16.31 13.44 2.58
N LYS A 318 -17.54 13.89 2.28
CA LYS A 318 -18.18 13.66 0.98
C LYS A 318 -17.45 14.38 -0.14
N HIS A 319 -17.06 15.64 0.06
CA HIS A 319 -16.28 16.41 -0.91
C HIS A 319 -14.93 15.76 -1.22
N ARG A 320 -14.20 15.29 -0.19
CA ARG A 320 -12.96 14.53 -0.37
C ARG A 320 -13.15 13.28 -1.23
N GLY A 321 -14.21 12.51 -0.96
CA GLY A 321 -14.56 11.34 -1.74
C GLY A 321 -14.91 11.67 -3.19
N ALA A 322 -15.67 12.75 -3.42
CA ALA A 322 -16.02 13.24 -4.75
C ALA A 322 -14.76 13.67 -5.54
N ALA A 323 -13.87 14.43 -4.92
CA ALA A 323 -12.60 14.85 -5.53
C ALA A 323 -11.72 13.66 -5.93
N ALA A 324 -11.60 12.65 -5.07
CA ALA A 324 -10.86 11.42 -5.39
C ALA A 324 -11.49 10.66 -6.57
N SER A 325 -12.83 10.60 -6.63
CA SER A 325 -13.58 9.94 -7.72
C SER A 325 -13.45 10.69 -9.04
N GLU A 326 -13.53 12.03 -9.02
CA GLU A 326 -13.33 12.89 -10.18
C GLU A 326 -11.91 12.75 -10.74
N PHE A 327 -10.89 12.78 -9.87
CA PHE A 327 -9.51 12.52 -10.26
C PHE A 327 -9.35 11.14 -10.89
N MET A 328 -9.94 10.09 -10.30
CA MET A 328 -9.87 8.75 -10.88
C MET A 328 -10.50 8.72 -12.27
N GLY A 329 -11.68 9.30 -12.44
CA GLY A 329 -12.41 9.34 -13.71
C GLY A 329 -11.64 10.10 -14.81
N SER A 330 -11.00 11.20 -14.46
CA SER A 330 -10.24 12.02 -15.42
C SER A 330 -8.91 11.38 -15.82
N VAL A 331 -8.15 10.85 -14.84
CA VAL A 331 -6.80 10.29 -15.08
C VAL A 331 -6.87 8.86 -15.64
N PHE A 332 -7.82 8.06 -15.17
CA PHE A 332 -7.94 6.63 -15.49
C PHE A 332 -9.18 6.30 -16.33
N ASN A 333 -9.40 7.07 -17.39
CA ASN A 333 -10.54 6.93 -18.31
C ASN A 333 -10.73 5.54 -18.98
N SER A 334 -9.73 4.67 -18.95
CA SER A 334 -9.79 3.30 -19.50
C SER A 334 -9.96 2.22 -18.43
N ALA A 335 -10.26 2.59 -17.19
CA ALA A 335 -10.45 1.65 -16.10
C ALA A 335 -11.71 0.80 -16.34
N SER A 336 -11.57 -0.52 -16.17
CA SER A 336 -12.69 -1.46 -16.26
C SER A 336 -13.07 -1.96 -14.88
N ASN A 337 -14.37 -2.17 -14.65
CA ASN A 337 -14.85 -2.83 -13.44
C ASN A 337 -14.46 -4.32 -13.43
N MET A 338 -14.16 -4.85 -12.26
CA MET A 338 -13.96 -6.29 -12.05
C MET A 338 -15.25 -6.90 -11.51
N SER A 339 -15.66 -8.04 -12.08
CA SER A 339 -16.71 -8.87 -11.53
C SER A 339 -16.12 -10.11 -10.87
N PHE A 340 -16.75 -10.54 -9.77
CA PHE A 340 -16.37 -11.73 -9.03
C PHE A 340 -17.63 -12.56 -8.77
N SER A 341 -17.52 -13.88 -8.97
CA SER A 341 -18.61 -14.81 -8.71
C SER A 341 -18.17 -15.85 -7.69
N PRO A 342 -18.70 -15.84 -6.45
CA PRO A 342 -18.44 -16.88 -5.47
C PRO A 342 -19.23 -18.14 -5.86
N THR A 343 -18.57 -19.29 -5.92
CA THR A 343 -19.19 -20.57 -6.34
C THR A 343 -19.18 -21.64 -5.25
N HIS A 344 -18.49 -21.39 -4.13
CA HIS A 344 -18.38 -22.32 -3.01
C HIS A 344 -19.14 -21.78 -1.80
N ARG A 345 -20.22 -22.46 -1.40
CA ARG A 345 -21.10 -22.05 -0.30
C ARG A 345 -20.36 -21.91 1.02
N GLN A 346 -19.64 -22.95 1.47
CA GLN A 346 -18.94 -22.90 2.77
C GLN A 346 -17.89 -21.80 2.80
N GLY A 347 -17.06 -21.66 1.76
CA GLY A 347 -16.10 -20.56 1.65
C GLY A 347 -16.77 -19.19 1.77
N PHE A 348 -17.92 -18.98 1.14
CA PHE A 348 -18.68 -17.74 1.27
C PHE A 348 -19.13 -17.47 2.72
N VAL A 349 -19.69 -18.47 3.39
CA VAL A 349 -20.12 -18.36 4.79
C VAL A 349 -18.94 -18.09 5.72
N ASP A 350 -17.85 -18.84 5.58
CA ASP A 350 -16.62 -18.66 6.37
C ASP A 350 -16.03 -17.27 6.16
N GLY A 351 -16.10 -16.72 4.93
CA GLY A 351 -15.66 -15.36 4.63
C GLY A 351 -16.48 -14.30 5.37
N ILE A 352 -17.81 -14.44 5.42
CA ILE A 352 -18.68 -13.54 6.20
C ILE A 352 -18.36 -13.63 7.69
N ASN A 353 -18.21 -14.85 8.22
CA ASN A 353 -17.93 -15.08 9.62
C ASN A 353 -16.57 -14.49 10.00
N ALA A 354 -15.55 -14.75 9.18
CA ALA A 354 -14.21 -14.18 9.35
C ALA A 354 -14.23 -12.66 9.32
N ALA A 355 -14.93 -12.03 8.37
CA ALA A 355 -15.05 -10.57 8.30
C ALA A 355 -15.78 -9.99 9.54
N THR A 356 -16.82 -10.66 10.01
CA THR A 356 -17.53 -10.27 11.23
C THR A 356 -16.60 -10.38 12.46
N ASN A 357 -15.69 -11.36 12.48
CA ASN A 357 -14.72 -11.53 13.56
C ASN A 357 -13.41 -10.71 13.39
N SER A 358 -13.19 -10.11 12.22
CA SER A 358 -11.93 -9.42 11.85
C SER A 358 -11.70 -8.12 12.62
N HIS A 359 -12.74 -7.57 13.23
CA HIS A 359 -12.59 -6.45 14.14
C HIS A 359 -11.69 -6.81 15.35
N ARG A 360 -11.46 -8.09 15.65
CA ARG A 360 -10.81 -8.59 16.87
C ARG A 360 -9.28 -8.70 16.82
N SER A 361 -8.62 -8.45 15.68
CA SER A 361 -7.20 -8.81 15.52
C SER A 361 -6.36 -7.82 14.71
N THR A 362 -6.57 -6.51 14.91
CA THR A 362 -5.75 -5.49 14.24
C THR A 362 -4.66 -4.95 15.17
N THR A 363 -3.52 -5.62 15.31
CA THR A 363 -2.13 -5.09 15.22
C THR A 363 -1.11 -6.01 15.91
N THR A 364 -0.46 -6.89 15.13
CA THR A 364 0.89 -7.38 15.47
C THR A 364 1.92 -6.71 14.56
N PRO A 365 2.92 -5.99 15.10
CA PRO A 365 4.16 -5.76 14.39
C PRO A 365 5.06 -6.98 14.63
N VAL A 366 5.16 -7.88 13.65
CA VAL A 366 6.26 -8.86 13.65
C VAL A 366 7.38 -8.24 12.81
N ILE A 367 8.40 -7.79 13.52
CA ILE A 367 9.73 -7.54 12.97
C ILE A 367 10.10 -8.78 12.18
N ALA A 368 10.36 -8.61 10.88
CA ALA A 368 10.84 -9.68 10.03
C ALA A 368 12.20 -10.14 10.54
N ASP A 369 12.22 -11.18 11.35
CA ASP A 369 13.41 -11.98 11.53
C ASP A 369 13.54 -12.86 10.28
N ARG A 370 14.45 -12.45 9.39
CA ARG A 370 14.89 -13.29 8.30
C ARG A 370 15.75 -14.39 8.91
N ALA A 371 15.27 -15.61 8.67
CA ALA A 371 15.92 -16.89 8.89
C ALA A 371 17.47 -16.90 8.86
N GLY A 372 18.04 -17.62 9.83
CA GLY A 372 19.10 -18.58 9.54
C GLY A 372 18.52 -19.89 9.04
#